data_AF-A0A7C1CYD8-F1
#
_entry.id   AF-A0A7C1CYD8-F1
#
_cell.length_a   1.000
_cell.length_b   1.000
_cell.length_c   1.000
_cell.angle_alpha   90.00
_cell.angle_beta   90.00
_cell.angle_gamma   90.00
#
_symmetry.space_group_name_H-M   'P 1'
#
loop_
_entity.id
_entity.type
_entity.pdbx_description
1 polymer ?
#
loop_
_entity_poly.entity_id
_entity_poly.type
_entity_poly.pdbx_seq_one_letter_code
_entity_poly.pdbx_strand_id
1 'polypeptide(L)'
;EIAPSRQVGTGGLVEAEDEDGLARGVAIHRALELLTGPNPPDADTLAARIAAELALAARREELEAWIGEALAARDHPAFADVFQPAPGIEARNELPILYARDGRRVYGLIDRLLIGDERVVVVDYKTHRVEAGQCDALATHYAPQLKLYADGLRRLWPQKAIDARLLFTHAGRQVRVDLEGA
;
A
#
# COMPACT_ATOMS: atom_id res chain seq x y z
N GLU A 1 -5.28 -7.26 20.81
CA GLU A 1 -5.33 -7.16 19.33
C GLU A 1 -3.98 -6.75 18.78
N ILE A 2 -3.69 -7.03 17.51
CA ILE A 2 -2.53 -6.54 16.76
C ILE A 2 -3.06 -5.89 15.49
N ALA A 3 -2.72 -4.61 15.28
CA ALA A 3 -3.02 -3.86 14.07
C ALA A 3 -1.70 -3.53 13.36
N PRO A 4 -1.34 -4.25 12.27
CA PRO A 4 -0.01 -4.17 11.65
C PRO A 4 0.44 -2.74 11.31
N SER A 5 -0.45 -1.91 10.77
CA SER A 5 -0.14 -0.51 10.40
C SER A 5 0.05 0.43 11.60
N ARG A 6 -0.55 0.12 12.76
CA ARG A 6 -0.44 0.94 13.98
C ARG A 6 0.82 0.64 14.80
N GLN A 7 1.49 -0.49 14.56
CA GLN A 7 2.69 -0.86 15.32
C GLN A 7 3.96 -0.14 14.85
N VAL A 8 3.96 0.43 13.64
CA VAL A 8 5.14 1.02 13.02
C VAL A 8 5.11 2.56 13.01
N GLY A 9 3.98 3.17 13.36
CA GLY A 9 3.89 4.60 13.60
C GLY A 9 4.64 4.98 14.88
N THR A 10 5.47 6.03 14.81
CA THR A 10 6.31 6.64 15.90
C THR A 10 7.79 6.26 16.00
N GLY A 11 8.41 5.66 14.97
CA GLY A 11 9.87 5.67 14.84
C GLY A 11 10.35 6.94 14.13
N GLY A 12 11.29 7.70 14.70
CA GLY A 12 11.78 9.02 14.22
C GLY A 12 12.44 9.07 12.82
N LEU A 13 12.20 8.06 11.98
CA LEU A 13 12.58 8.01 10.56
C LEU A 13 11.51 8.58 9.63
N VAL A 14 10.28 8.78 10.14
CA VAL A 14 9.18 9.43 9.42
C VAL A 14 8.84 10.69 10.22
N GLU A 15 8.90 11.85 9.59
CA GLU A 15 8.41 13.09 10.23
C GLU A 15 6.96 12.89 10.67
N ALA A 16 6.59 13.52 11.79
CA ALA A 16 5.19 13.50 12.21
C ALA A 16 4.33 14.10 11.09
N GLU A 17 3.52 13.25 10.46
CA GLU A 17 2.60 13.70 9.41
C GLU A 17 1.60 14.68 10.04
N ASP A 18 1.52 15.88 9.49
CA ASP A 18 0.46 16.84 9.81
C ASP A 18 -0.86 16.36 9.21
N GLU A 19 -1.95 17.07 9.55
CA GLU A 19 -3.30 16.72 9.09
C GLU A 19 -3.40 16.69 7.56
N ASP A 20 -2.64 17.57 6.88
CA ASP A 20 -2.53 17.63 5.43
C ASP A 20 -1.79 16.42 4.85
N GLY A 21 -0.71 15.96 5.49
CA GLY A 21 0.03 14.75 5.15
C GLY A 21 -0.84 13.50 5.24
N LEU A 22 -1.65 13.39 6.30
CA LEU A 22 -2.59 12.29 6.48
C LEU A 22 -3.70 12.32 5.42
N ALA A 23 -4.32 13.48 5.19
CA ALA A 23 -5.36 13.68 4.17
C ALA A 23 -4.85 13.30 2.77
N ARG A 24 -3.64 13.76 2.42
CA ARG A 24 -2.96 13.41 1.16
C ARG A 24 -2.73 11.91 1.05
N GLY A 25 -2.22 11.28 2.10
CA GLY A 25 -1.95 9.84 2.12
C GLY A 25 -3.20 9.01 1.85
N VAL A 26 -4.30 9.29 2.57
CA VAL A 26 -5.58 8.59 2.39
C VAL A 26 -6.15 8.83 0.98
N ALA A 27 -6.06 10.06 0.45
CA ALA A 27 -6.49 10.37 -0.91
C ALA A 27 -5.71 9.57 -1.96
N ILE A 28 -4.38 9.45 -1.82
CA ILE A 28 -3.54 8.70 -2.76
C ILE A 28 -3.83 7.18 -2.69
N HIS A 29 -4.00 6.60 -1.49
CA HIS A 29 -4.38 5.18 -1.37
C HIS A 29 -5.72 4.91 -2.06
N ARG A 30 -6.72 5.74 -1.76
CA ARG A 30 -8.05 5.62 -2.37
C ARG A 30 -8.01 5.83 -3.89
N ALA A 31 -7.18 6.75 -4.36
CA ALA A 31 -6.99 6.97 -5.80
C ALA A 31 -6.38 5.73 -6.48
N LEU A 32 -5.34 5.14 -5.90
CA LEU A 32 -4.72 3.91 -6.42
C LEU A 32 -5.69 2.73 -6.43
N GLU A 33 -6.51 2.58 -5.39
CA GLU A 33 -7.57 1.57 -5.34
C GLU A 33 -8.55 1.72 -6.52
N LEU A 34 -9.07 2.93 -6.73
CA LEU A 34 -10.05 3.21 -7.78
C LEU A 34 -9.46 3.12 -9.19
N LEU A 35 -8.24 3.62 -9.38
CA LEU A 35 -7.52 3.61 -10.66
C LEU A 35 -7.14 2.20 -11.13
N THR A 36 -7.12 1.24 -10.21
CA THR A 36 -6.71 -0.14 -10.51
C THR A 36 -7.84 -1.14 -10.29
N GLY A 37 -9.02 -0.64 -9.93
CA GLY A 37 -10.26 -1.40 -9.90
C GLY A 37 -10.89 -1.54 -11.29
N PRO A 38 -12.04 -2.23 -11.38
CA PRO A 38 -12.78 -2.34 -12.63
C PRO A 38 -13.35 -0.97 -13.04
N ASN A 39 -13.21 -0.62 -14.32
CA ASN A 39 -13.68 0.65 -14.90
C ASN A 39 -13.09 1.88 -14.18
N PRO A 40 -11.76 2.11 -14.29
CA PRO A 40 -11.14 3.25 -13.64
C PRO A 40 -11.73 4.58 -14.14
N PRO A 41 -12.10 5.51 -13.24
CA PRO A 41 -12.62 6.82 -13.63
C PRO A 41 -11.54 7.68 -14.28
N ASP A 42 -11.95 8.71 -15.02
CA ASP A 42 -11.06 9.80 -15.41
C ASP A 42 -10.63 10.63 -14.18
N ALA A 43 -9.60 11.47 -14.36
CA ALA A 43 -8.98 12.22 -13.26
C ALA A 43 -9.96 13.17 -12.55
N ASP A 44 -10.84 13.84 -13.30
CA ASP A 44 -11.80 14.81 -12.75
C ASP A 44 -12.87 14.11 -11.92
N THR A 45 -13.42 13.00 -12.44
CA THR A 45 -14.39 12.16 -11.74
C THR A 45 -13.76 11.53 -10.49
N LEU A 46 -12.50 11.10 -10.59
CA LEU A 46 -11.76 10.53 -9.48
C LEU A 46 -11.57 11.56 -8.35
N ALA A 47 -11.12 12.78 -8.69
CA ALA A 47 -10.96 13.86 -7.73
C ALA A 47 -12.28 14.19 -7.04
N ALA A 48 -13.34 14.45 -7.81
CA ALA A 48 -14.66 14.77 -7.24
C ALA A 48 -15.20 13.68 -6.32
N ARG A 49 -15.02 12.42 -6.71
CA ARG A 49 -15.43 11.26 -5.91
C ARG A 49 -14.66 11.17 -4.60
N ILE A 50 -13.33 11.31 -4.64
CA ILE A 50 -12.49 11.19 -3.43
C ILE A 50 -12.75 12.34 -2.47
N ALA A 51 -12.92 13.58 -2.97
CA ALA A 51 -13.31 14.71 -2.14
C ALA A 51 -14.60 14.43 -1.35
N ALA A 52 -15.61 13.91 -2.04
CA ALA A 52 -16.92 13.62 -1.45
C ALA A 52 -16.87 12.43 -0.48
N GLU A 53 -16.23 11.32 -0.86
CA GLU A 53 -16.15 10.10 -0.04
C GLU A 53 -15.38 10.32 1.27
N LEU A 54 -14.29 11.08 1.23
CA LEU A 54 -13.40 11.29 2.37
C LEU A 54 -13.71 12.58 3.15
N ALA A 55 -14.70 13.36 2.73
CA ALA A 55 -15.06 14.65 3.31
C ALA A 55 -13.84 15.58 3.49
N LEU A 56 -12.94 15.59 2.51
CA LEU A 56 -11.69 16.35 2.58
C LEU A 56 -11.97 17.85 2.49
N ALA A 57 -11.38 18.61 3.40
CA ALA A 57 -11.38 20.08 3.35
C ALA A 57 -10.31 20.66 2.39
N ALA A 58 -9.61 19.79 1.65
CA ALA A 58 -8.57 20.16 0.71
C ALA A 58 -9.11 21.05 -0.42
N ARG A 59 -8.29 22.01 -0.86
CA ARG A 59 -8.60 22.80 -2.04
C ARG A 59 -8.53 21.93 -3.29
N ARG A 60 -9.22 22.36 -4.34
CA ARG A 60 -9.26 21.67 -5.63
C ARG A 60 -7.85 21.40 -6.16
N GLU A 61 -6.97 22.39 -6.09
CA GLU A 61 -5.60 22.31 -6.61
C GLU A 61 -4.75 21.29 -5.84
N GLU A 62 -4.98 21.15 -4.52
CA GLU A 62 -4.29 20.16 -3.69
C GLU A 62 -4.74 18.75 -4.05
N LEU A 63 -6.05 18.56 -4.20
CA LEU A 63 -6.59 17.27 -4.60
C LEU A 63 -6.12 16.86 -6.00
N GLU A 64 -6.15 17.78 -6.96
CA GLU A 64 -5.63 17.55 -8.32
C GLU A 64 -4.15 17.16 -8.28
N ALA A 65 -3.33 17.81 -7.44
CA ALA A 65 -1.94 17.41 -7.25
C ALA A 65 -1.82 15.97 -6.69
N TRP A 66 -2.61 15.61 -5.68
CA TRP A 66 -2.58 14.27 -5.07
C TRP A 66 -3.05 13.18 -6.05
N ILE A 67 -4.07 13.46 -6.86
CA ILE A 67 -4.50 12.57 -7.95
C ILE A 67 -3.40 12.43 -9.00
N GLY A 68 -2.71 13.52 -9.34
CA GLY A 68 -1.54 13.50 -10.21
C GLY A 68 -0.44 12.57 -9.69
N GLU A 69 -0.16 12.58 -8.39
CA GLU A 69 0.82 11.67 -7.76
C GLU A 69 0.37 10.20 -7.85
N ALA A 70 -0.92 9.91 -7.63
CA ALA A 70 -1.45 8.56 -7.76
C ALA A 70 -1.39 8.04 -9.21
N LEU A 71 -1.72 8.88 -10.20
CA LEU A 71 -1.59 8.56 -11.62
C LEU A 71 -0.13 8.31 -12.01
N ALA A 72 0.78 9.18 -11.56
CA ALA A 72 2.21 9.02 -11.81
C ALA A 72 2.75 7.70 -11.22
N ALA A 73 2.31 7.33 -10.01
CA ALA A 73 2.66 6.04 -9.42
C ALA A 73 2.06 4.87 -10.21
N ARG A 74 0.77 4.92 -10.57
CA ARG A 74 0.12 3.87 -11.39
C ARG A 74 0.89 3.59 -12.69
N ASP A 75 1.36 4.64 -13.34
CA ASP A 75 2.05 4.57 -14.64
C ASP A 75 3.57 4.42 -14.53
N HIS A 76 4.11 4.41 -13.32
CA HIS A 76 5.55 4.36 -13.13
C HIS A 76 6.10 3.00 -13.60
N PRO A 77 7.12 2.96 -14.48
CA PRO A 77 7.65 1.71 -15.03
C PRO A 77 8.13 0.72 -13.97
N ALA A 78 8.71 1.22 -12.86
CA ALA A 78 9.17 0.38 -11.75
C ALA A 78 8.03 -0.32 -10.98
N PHE A 79 6.78 0.10 -11.19
CA PHE A 79 5.59 -0.46 -10.54
C PHE A 79 4.66 -1.18 -11.52
N ALA A 80 5.09 -1.37 -12.77
CA ALA A 80 4.26 -1.97 -13.82
C ALA A 80 3.80 -3.39 -13.45
N ASP A 81 4.65 -4.21 -12.84
CA ASP A 81 4.27 -5.56 -12.40
C ASP A 81 3.26 -5.57 -11.24
N VAL A 82 3.17 -4.46 -10.51
CA VAL A 82 2.18 -4.24 -9.46
C VAL A 82 0.86 -3.77 -10.05
N PHE A 83 0.87 -2.69 -10.85
CA PHE A 83 -0.34 -2.03 -11.31
C PHE A 83 -0.95 -2.61 -12.59
N GLN A 84 -0.13 -3.26 -13.42
CA GLN A 84 -0.50 -3.90 -14.68
C GLN A 84 -0.05 -5.37 -14.67
N PRO A 85 -0.61 -6.19 -13.76
CA PRO A 85 -0.17 -7.56 -13.59
C PRO A 85 -0.41 -8.39 -14.84
N ALA A 86 0.48 -9.34 -15.11
CA ALA A 86 0.39 -10.23 -16.26
C ALA A 86 -0.91 -11.08 -16.23
N PRO A 87 -1.41 -11.55 -17.40
CA PRO A 87 -2.55 -12.45 -17.45
C PRO A 87 -2.39 -13.66 -16.52
N GLY A 88 -3.46 -14.06 -15.85
CA GLY A 88 -3.45 -15.15 -14.87
C GLY A 88 -3.07 -14.73 -13.44
N ILE A 89 -2.70 -13.47 -13.23
CA ILE A 89 -2.52 -12.91 -11.88
C ILE A 89 -3.79 -12.17 -11.47
N GLU A 90 -4.43 -12.65 -10.41
CA GLU A 90 -5.57 -11.97 -9.79
C GLU A 90 -5.06 -10.84 -8.89
N ALA A 91 -5.61 -9.62 -9.05
CA ALA A 91 -5.29 -8.48 -8.20
C ALA A 91 -6.47 -8.11 -7.29
N ARG A 92 -6.18 -7.83 -6.03
CA ARG A 92 -7.12 -7.31 -5.03
C ARG A 92 -6.55 -6.04 -4.40
N ASN A 93 -7.39 -5.04 -4.19
CA ASN A 93 -7.04 -3.85 -3.41
C ASN A 93 -7.79 -3.86 -2.08
N GLU A 94 -7.23 -3.20 -1.06
CA GLU A 94 -7.87 -3.00 0.25
C GLU A 94 -8.43 -4.31 0.85
N LEU A 95 -7.61 -5.37 0.83
CA LEU A 95 -8.04 -6.70 1.29
C LEU A 95 -7.90 -6.81 2.82
N PRO A 96 -9.01 -6.95 3.57
CA PRO A 96 -8.93 -7.15 5.00
C PRO A 96 -8.40 -8.55 5.31
N ILE A 97 -7.52 -8.64 6.30
CA ILE A 97 -7.08 -9.91 6.88
C ILE A 97 -7.42 -9.98 8.37
N LEU A 98 -7.86 -11.15 8.82
CA LEU A 98 -8.14 -11.43 10.23
C LEU A 98 -7.72 -12.86 10.56
N TYR A 99 -6.82 -13.02 11.52
CA TYR A 99 -6.38 -14.35 11.97
C TYR A 99 -5.92 -14.33 13.43
N ALA A 100 -5.81 -15.53 14.03
CA ALA A 100 -5.30 -15.69 15.39
C ALA A 100 -3.81 -16.08 15.40
N ARG A 101 -3.00 -15.37 16.18
CA ARG A 101 -1.58 -15.65 16.44
C ARG A 101 -1.31 -15.54 17.93
N ASP A 102 -0.77 -16.60 18.53
CA ASP A 102 -0.38 -16.63 19.95
C ASP A 102 -1.51 -16.15 20.90
N GLY A 103 -2.73 -16.62 20.65
CA GLY A 103 -3.92 -16.23 21.42
C GLY A 103 -4.44 -14.81 21.16
N ARG A 104 -3.84 -14.05 20.24
CA ARG A 104 -4.23 -12.68 19.88
C ARG A 104 -4.83 -12.64 18.47
N ARG A 105 -5.83 -11.78 18.28
CA ARG A 105 -6.33 -11.42 16.94
C ARG A 105 -5.37 -10.44 16.27
N VAL A 106 -4.98 -10.74 15.04
CA VAL A 106 -4.31 -9.85 14.11
C VAL A 106 -5.33 -9.40 13.09
N TYR A 107 -5.52 -8.08 12.95
CA TYR A 107 -6.41 -7.48 11.96
C TYR A 107 -5.66 -6.40 11.20
N GLY A 108 -5.71 -6.43 9.88
CA GLY A 108 -5.06 -5.44 9.02
C GLY A 108 -5.72 -5.33 7.66
N LEU A 109 -5.31 -4.31 6.92
CA LEU A 109 -5.80 -4.02 5.58
C LEU A 109 -4.61 -3.98 4.64
N ILE A 110 -4.62 -4.85 3.63
CA ILE A 110 -3.57 -4.93 2.63
C ILE A 110 -3.94 -3.98 1.49
N ASP A 111 -3.10 -2.99 1.20
CA ASP A 111 -3.35 -2.03 0.12
C ASP A 111 -3.51 -2.74 -1.23
N ARG A 112 -2.61 -3.69 -1.54
CA ARG A 112 -2.70 -4.51 -2.74
C ARG A 112 -2.12 -5.91 -2.60
N LEU A 113 -2.83 -6.88 -3.19
CA LEU A 113 -2.45 -8.28 -3.22
C LEU A 113 -2.51 -8.81 -4.66
N LEU A 114 -1.43 -9.45 -5.11
CA LEU A 114 -1.37 -10.12 -6.40
C LEU A 114 -1.27 -11.62 -6.15
N ILE A 115 -2.18 -12.40 -6.73
CA ILE A 115 -2.32 -13.83 -6.50
C ILE A 115 -2.09 -14.54 -7.84
N GLY A 116 -0.95 -15.23 -7.95
CA GLY A 116 -0.66 -16.13 -9.06
C GLY A 116 -0.71 -17.60 -8.64
N ASP A 117 -0.37 -18.50 -9.56
CA ASP A 117 -0.43 -19.95 -9.32
C ASP A 117 0.58 -20.44 -8.29
N GLU A 118 1.82 -19.94 -8.35
CA GLU A 118 2.91 -20.38 -7.45
C GLU A 118 3.20 -19.39 -6.33
N ARG A 119 2.76 -18.13 -6.46
CA ARG A 119 3.16 -17.05 -5.57
C ARG A 119 2.07 -16.03 -5.32
N VAL A 120 2.12 -15.44 -4.13
CA VAL A 120 1.31 -14.31 -3.71
C VAL A 120 2.24 -13.14 -3.37
N VAL A 121 1.98 -11.97 -3.93
CA VAL A 121 2.73 -10.75 -3.66
C VAL A 121 1.86 -9.81 -2.86
N VAL A 122 2.26 -9.50 -1.63
CA VAL A 122 1.67 -8.44 -0.82
C VAL A 122 2.43 -7.15 -1.01
N VAL A 123 1.70 -6.07 -1.26
CA VAL A 123 2.23 -4.72 -1.48
C VAL A 123 1.57 -3.76 -0.49
N ASP A 124 2.39 -2.96 0.16
CA ASP A 124 1.99 -1.87 1.04
C ASP A 124 2.60 -0.56 0.52
N TYR A 125 1.77 0.48 0.38
CA TYR A 125 2.15 1.75 -0.20
C TYR A 125 2.65 2.70 0.89
N LYS A 126 3.71 3.43 0.56
CA LYS A 126 4.28 4.50 1.36
C LYS A 126 4.25 5.78 0.55
N THR A 127 3.35 6.68 0.92
CA THR A 127 3.05 7.92 0.19
C THR A 127 3.75 9.16 0.76
N HIS A 128 4.35 9.05 1.95
CA HIS A 128 5.17 10.10 2.54
C HIS A 128 6.37 10.42 1.64
N ARG A 129 6.80 11.68 1.67
CA ARG A 129 7.93 12.15 0.88
C ARG A 129 9.21 11.62 1.49
N VAL A 130 9.96 10.84 0.72
CA VAL A 130 11.24 10.26 1.14
C VAL A 130 12.24 10.34 0.00
N GLU A 131 13.50 10.49 0.35
CA GLU A 131 14.59 10.37 -0.61
C GLU A 131 14.81 8.88 -0.95
N ALA A 132 15.22 8.60 -2.18
CA ALA A 132 15.47 7.23 -2.64
C ALA A 132 16.50 6.49 -1.76
N GLY A 133 17.46 7.21 -1.15
CA GLY A 133 18.45 6.66 -0.23
C GLY A 133 17.89 6.21 1.13
N GLN A 134 16.68 6.63 1.50
CA GLN A 134 16.05 6.27 2.78
C GLN A 134 15.18 5.01 2.68
N CYS A 135 14.79 4.59 1.47
CA CYS A 135 13.82 3.52 1.27
C CYS A 135 14.23 2.18 1.89
N ASP A 136 15.51 1.81 1.91
CA ASP A 136 15.96 0.54 2.50
C ASP A 136 15.89 0.53 4.03
N ALA A 137 16.25 1.66 4.66
CA ALA A 137 16.12 1.83 6.11
C ALA A 137 14.64 1.81 6.53
N LEU A 138 13.78 2.50 5.77
CA LEU A 138 12.34 2.48 5.97
C LEU A 138 11.76 1.08 5.72
N ALA A 139 12.25 0.34 4.72
CA ALA A 139 11.80 -1.02 4.48
C ALA A 139 12.11 -1.96 5.64
N THR A 140 13.27 -1.79 6.27
CA THR A 140 13.63 -2.50 7.50
C THR A 140 12.67 -2.14 8.65
N HIS A 141 12.34 -0.85 8.79
CA HIS A 141 11.40 -0.35 9.80
C HIS A 141 9.98 -0.93 9.62
N TYR A 142 9.48 -1.02 8.39
CA TYR A 142 8.16 -1.58 8.07
C TYR A 142 8.12 -3.11 7.97
N ALA A 143 9.26 -3.81 8.00
CA ALA A 143 9.32 -5.27 7.86
C ALA A 143 8.43 -6.04 8.86
N PRO A 144 8.33 -5.68 10.16
CA PRO A 144 7.44 -6.36 11.09
C PRO A 144 5.96 -6.32 10.68
N GLN A 145 5.50 -5.22 10.09
CA GLN A 145 4.14 -5.09 9.56
C GLN A 145 3.90 -6.09 8.42
N LEU A 146 4.81 -6.13 7.44
CA LEU A 146 4.66 -6.99 6.27
C LEU A 146 4.78 -8.48 6.62
N LYS A 147 5.54 -8.82 7.66
CA LYS A 147 5.58 -10.19 8.22
C LYS A 147 4.22 -10.62 8.78
N LEU A 148 3.48 -9.73 9.43
CA LEU A 148 2.12 -10.03 9.89
C LEU A 148 1.16 -10.28 8.72
N TYR A 149 1.28 -9.50 7.64
CA TYR A 149 0.53 -9.79 6.42
C TYR A 149 0.91 -11.16 5.85
N ALA A 150 2.21 -11.43 5.70
CA ALA A 150 2.69 -12.71 5.19
C ALA A 150 2.22 -13.91 6.05
N ASP A 151 2.23 -13.80 7.37
CA ASP A 151 1.74 -14.84 8.28
C ASP A 151 0.26 -15.18 8.06
N GLY A 152 -0.58 -14.16 7.83
CA GLY A 152 -1.98 -14.35 7.48
C GLY A 152 -2.14 -15.02 6.12
N LEU A 153 -1.40 -14.56 5.12
CA LEU A 153 -1.46 -15.06 3.74
C LEU A 153 -0.96 -16.51 3.63
N ARG A 154 0.08 -16.90 4.37
CA ARG A 154 0.58 -18.30 4.42
C ARG A 154 -0.48 -19.28 4.92
N ARG A 155 -1.43 -18.83 5.74
CA ARG A 155 -2.54 -19.68 6.22
C ARG A 155 -3.60 -19.89 5.15
N LEU A 156 -3.83 -18.88 4.32
CA LEU A 156 -4.76 -18.97 3.18
C LEU A 156 -4.16 -19.77 2.02
N TRP A 157 -2.86 -19.60 1.76
CA TRP A 157 -2.15 -20.25 0.67
C TRP A 157 -0.87 -20.96 1.15
N PRO A 158 -0.99 -22.09 1.85
CA PRO A 158 0.17 -22.77 2.45
C PRO A 158 1.16 -23.34 1.42
N GLN A 159 0.75 -23.49 0.16
CA GLN A 159 1.58 -24.02 -0.92
C GLN A 159 2.19 -22.94 -1.81
N LYS A 160 1.81 -21.66 -1.66
CA LYS A 160 2.32 -20.57 -2.48
C LYS A 160 3.44 -19.84 -1.77
N ALA A 161 4.48 -19.45 -2.51
CA ALA A 161 5.50 -18.55 -2.00
C ALA A 161 4.89 -17.17 -1.71
N ILE A 162 5.24 -16.55 -0.58
CA ILE A 162 4.80 -15.20 -0.25
C ILE A 162 5.95 -14.23 -0.48
N ASP A 163 5.73 -13.22 -1.32
CA ASP A 163 6.61 -12.08 -1.50
C ASP A 163 5.99 -10.86 -0.83
N ALA A 164 6.78 -10.09 -0.10
CA ALA A 164 6.32 -8.84 0.50
C ALA A 164 7.13 -7.65 -0.04
N ARG A 165 6.43 -6.57 -0.38
CA ARG A 165 7.02 -5.40 -1.05
C ARG A 165 6.47 -4.11 -0.48
N LEU A 166 7.33 -3.11 -0.41
CA LEU A 166 6.96 -1.74 -0.14
C LEU A 166 7.08 -0.92 -1.41
N LEU A 167 6.06 -0.12 -1.69
CA LEU A 167 6.04 0.82 -2.81
C LEU A 167 6.13 2.25 -2.27
N PHE A 168 7.30 2.87 -2.40
CA PHE A 168 7.50 4.28 -2.06
C PHE A 168 7.08 5.14 -3.25
N THR A 169 5.81 5.55 -3.27
CA THR A 169 5.18 6.14 -4.46
C THR A 169 5.83 7.46 -4.86
N HIS A 170 6.21 8.29 -3.89
CA HIS A 170 6.90 9.55 -4.15
C HIS A 170 8.33 9.35 -4.67
N ALA A 171 9.04 8.34 -4.16
CA ALA A 171 10.43 8.05 -4.55
C ALA A 171 10.54 7.20 -5.84
N GLY A 172 9.42 6.72 -6.40
CA GLY A 172 9.42 5.84 -7.57
C GLY A 172 10.15 4.52 -7.34
N ARG A 173 10.24 4.06 -6.07
CA ARG A 173 11.06 2.92 -5.68
C ARG A 173 10.24 1.81 -5.03
N GLN A 174 10.49 0.57 -5.48
CA GLN A 174 9.97 -0.65 -4.89
C GLN A 174 11.08 -1.36 -4.13
N VAL A 175 10.80 -1.79 -2.91
CA VAL A 175 11.74 -2.55 -2.08
C VAL A 175 11.11 -3.87 -1.68
N ARG A 176 11.80 -5.00 -1.96
CA ARG A 176 11.39 -6.30 -1.44
C ARG A 176 11.78 -6.38 0.03
N VAL A 177 10.82 -6.79 0.86
CA VAL A 177 11.07 -7.02 2.29
C VAL A 177 11.45 -8.46 2.50
N ASP A 178 12.51 -8.67 3.28
CA ASP A 178 12.92 -9.99 3.71
C ASP A 178 11.92 -10.53 4.75
N LEU A 179 11.28 -11.65 4.38
CA LEU A 179 10.35 -12.37 5.24
C LEU A 179 11.05 -13.51 6.00
N GLU A 180 12.29 -13.84 5.64
CA GLU A 180 13.10 -14.86 6.29
C GLU A 180 14.00 -14.20 7.34
N GLY A 181 13.45 -14.05 8.54
CA GLY A 181 14.18 -13.60 9.74
C GLY A 181 13.58 -12.34 10.36
N ALA A 182 13.07 -12.42 11.58
CA ALA A 182 13.91 -12.36 12.79
C ALA A 182 13.43 -13.45 13.74
#